data_AF-A0A6G1Q333-F1
#
_entry.id   AF-A0A6G1Q333-F1
#
_cell.length_a   1.000
_cell.length_b   1.000
_cell.length_c   1.000
_cell.angle_alpha   90.00
_cell.angle_beta   90.00
_cell.angle_gamma   90.00
#
_symmetry.space_group_name_H-M   'P 1'
#
loop_
_entity.id
_entity.type
_entity.pdbx_description
1 polymer ?
#
loop_
_entity_poly.entity_id
_entity_poly.type
_entity_poly.pdbx_seq_one_letter_code
_entity_poly.pdbx_strand_id
1 'polypeptide(L)'
;MQPLTAFPPDMSCVVLFGACIEGVVLRDKFGEGVSGNLVIGTLAWPSPWVIVFGSFFSTCGAGLQSLTGAPRLLQAISRDGIIPFLRVFGHGKANGEPTWALLLTASICEIGIIIASLDSVAPILSMFFLMCYMFVNLACALQTLLRTPNWRPRFKFYHWALSFLGMSLCLSLMFICSWYYAIVAMGIATCIYKYIEFCGPQILVLVSVDAEQNVEQPRLLSLTNQLKAGKGLTIVGTSVQGSFLDNYAEVQRTDQVHPV
;
A
#
# COMPACT_ATOMS: atom_id res chain seq x y z
N MET A 1 13.03 -1.54 24.05
CA MET A 1 13.87 -0.32 24.05
C MET A 1 15.21 -0.69 23.42
N GLN A 2 15.37 -0.42 22.11
CA GLN A 2 16.68 -0.51 21.46
C GLN A 2 17.47 0.76 21.78
N PRO A 3 18.77 0.68 22.12
CA PRO A 3 19.56 1.87 22.35
C PRO A 3 19.66 2.65 21.04
N LEU A 4 19.35 3.95 21.14
CA LEU A 4 19.47 4.94 20.08
C LEU A 4 20.97 5.14 19.80
N THR A 5 21.58 4.23 19.03
CA THR A 5 22.93 4.45 18.51
C THR A 5 22.83 5.58 17.49
N ALA A 6 23.70 6.58 17.61
CA ALA A 6 23.57 7.89 16.97
C ALA A 6 23.76 7.89 15.43
N PHE A 7 23.96 6.73 14.82
CA PHE A 7 24.06 6.57 13.37
C PHE A 7 23.30 5.33 12.91
N PRO A 8 22.59 5.40 11.76
CA PRO A 8 22.04 4.22 11.11
C PRO A 8 23.15 3.18 10.87
N PRO A 9 22.89 1.88 11.08
CA PRO A 9 23.89 0.84 10.91
C PRO A 9 24.50 0.87 9.50
N ASP A 10 23.69 1.12 8.47
CA ASP A 10 24.16 1.20 7.08
C ASP A 10 25.21 2.29 6.88
N MET A 11 24.98 3.49 7.44
CA MET A 11 25.91 4.62 7.33
C MET A 11 27.22 4.34 8.09
N SER A 12 27.12 3.70 9.26
CA SER A 12 28.29 3.29 10.04
C SER A 12 29.11 2.23 9.30
N CYS A 13 28.43 1.25 8.70
CA CYS A 13 29.05 0.22 7.88
C CYS A 13 29.78 0.81 6.66
N VAL A 14 29.18 1.77 5.94
CA VAL A 14 29.82 2.43 4.78
C VAL A 14 31.16 3.07 5.17
N VAL A 15 31.21 3.78 6.29
CA VAL A 15 32.45 4.40 6.78
C VAL A 15 33.48 3.35 7.18
N LEU A 16 33.08 2.31 7.91
CA LEU A 16 33.96 1.23 8.34
C LEU A 16 34.51 0.43 7.15
N PHE A 17 33.70 0.14 6.14
CA PHE A 17 34.16 -0.53 4.93
C PHE A 17 35.23 0.29 4.19
N GLY A 18 34.99 1.59 4.03
CA GLY A 18 35.96 2.48 3.38
C GLY A 18 37.26 2.67 4.18
N ALA A 19 37.20 2.53 5.50
CA ALA A 19 38.38 2.67 6.37
C ALA A 19 39.18 1.37 6.53
N CYS A 20 38.54 0.20 6.44
CA CYS A 20 39.15 -1.09 6.80
C CYS A 20 39.46 -2.01 5.62
N ILE A 21 38.89 -1.78 4.42
CA ILE A 21 39.09 -2.66 3.25
C ILE A 21 39.74 -1.89 2.11
N GLU A 22 40.71 -2.52 1.45
CA GLU A 22 41.37 -1.95 0.27
C GLU A 22 40.38 -1.78 -0.91
N GLY A 23 40.49 -0.66 -1.61
CA GLY A 23 39.53 -0.27 -2.64
C GLY A 23 39.43 -1.24 -3.83
N VAL A 24 40.49 -2.01 -4.12
CA VAL A 24 40.47 -3.03 -5.18
C VAL A 24 39.63 -4.24 -4.77
N VAL A 25 39.69 -4.65 -3.51
CA VAL A 25 38.92 -5.76 -2.95
C VAL A 25 37.44 -5.39 -2.83
N LEU A 26 37.13 -4.14 -2.45
CA LEU A 26 35.74 -3.66 -2.37
C LEU A 26 35.00 -3.65 -3.72
N ARG A 27 35.72 -3.53 -4.83
CA ARG A 27 35.14 -3.49 -6.18
C ARG A 27 34.92 -4.89 -6.77
N ASP A 28 35.46 -5.91 -6.14
CA ASP A 28 35.31 -7.29 -6.55
C ASP A 28 34.08 -7.92 -5.89
N LYS A 29 33.01 -8.07 -6.67
CA LYS A 29 31.72 -8.60 -6.21
C LYS A 29 31.80 -10.08 -5.80
N PHE A 30 32.64 -10.88 -6.46
CA PHE A 30 32.70 -12.33 -6.24
C PHE A 30 33.85 -12.75 -5.33
N GLY A 31 34.75 -11.82 -4.99
CA GLY A 31 35.83 -12.06 -4.04
C GLY A 31 36.96 -12.93 -4.62
N GLU A 32 37.16 -12.90 -5.94
CA GLU A 32 38.32 -13.52 -6.60
C GLU A 32 39.64 -13.03 -6.00
N GLY A 33 39.73 -11.74 -5.64
CA GLY A 33 40.88 -11.13 -4.98
C GLY A 33 41.11 -11.58 -3.53
N VAL A 34 40.18 -12.30 -2.92
CA VAL A 34 40.26 -12.82 -1.53
C VAL A 34 40.04 -14.33 -1.48
N SER A 35 40.50 -15.06 -2.50
CA SER A 35 40.42 -16.53 -2.59
C SER A 35 38.99 -17.08 -2.56
N GLY A 36 38.02 -16.35 -3.14
CA GLY A 36 36.62 -16.75 -3.20
C GLY A 36 35.84 -16.56 -1.90
N ASN A 37 36.41 -15.87 -0.90
CA ASN A 37 35.68 -15.48 0.30
C ASN A 37 34.79 -14.25 0.03
N LEU A 38 33.67 -14.15 0.75
CA LEU A 38 32.90 -12.90 0.77
C LEU A 38 33.75 -11.77 1.35
N VAL A 39 33.85 -10.63 0.66
CA VAL A 39 34.63 -9.45 1.07
C VAL A 39 34.24 -8.96 2.47
N ILE A 40 32.94 -9.01 2.81
CA ILE A 40 32.47 -8.68 4.16
C ILE A 40 32.86 -9.73 5.20
N GLY A 41 32.99 -11.00 4.78
CA GLY A 41 33.37 -12.11 5.63
C GLY A 41 34.81 -12.02 6.11
N THR A 42 35.73 -11.45 5.32
CA THR A 42 37.14 -11.30 5.72
C THR A 42 37.33 -10.33 6.88
N LEU A 43 36.38 -9.41 7.10
CA LEU A 43 36.36 -8.47 8.22
C LEU A 43 35.68 -9.06 9.47
N ALA A 44 34.96 -10.17 9.33
CA ALA A 44 34.15 -10.71 10.40
C ALA A 44 34.96 -11.52 11.42
N TRP A 45 34.82 -11.17 12.70
CA TRP A 45 35.29 -11.97 13.84
C TRP A 45 34.13 -12.83 14.38
N PRO A 46 34.34 -14.10 14.79
CA PRO A 46 35.60 -14.86 14.86
C PRO A 46 36.01 -15.60 13.57
N SER A 47 35.10 -15.73 12.58
CA SER A 47 35.38 -16.45 11.34
C SER A 47 34.49 -15.93 10.20
N PRO A 48 34.98 -15.90 8.93
CA PRO A 48 34.19 -15.49 7.78
C PRO A 48 32.89 -16.29 7.59
N TRP A 49 32.89 -17.57 7.99
CA TRP A 49 31.75 -18.48 7.89
C TRP A 49 30.53 -17.99 8.67
N VAL A 50 30.72 -17.19 9.72
CA VAL A 50 29.62 -16.61 10.50
C VAL A 50 28.73 -15.74 9.61
N ILE A 51 29.32 -14.94 8.72
CA ILE A 51 28.56 -14.12 7.78
C ILE A 51 27.92 -14.98 6.68
N VAL A 52 28.60 -16.04 6.23
CA VAL A 52 28.04 -16.95 5.22
C VAL A 52 26.77 -17.63 5.73
N PHE A 53 26.84 -18.31 6.87
CA PHE A 53 25.68 -18.97 7.45
C PHE A 53 24.62 -17.97 7.92
N GLY A 54 25.04 -16.86 8.52
CA GLY A 54 24.13 -15.80 8.99
C GLY A 54 23.32 -15.18 7.85
N SER A 55 23.98 -14.79 6.75
CA SER A 55 23.32 -14.22 5.58
C SER A 55 22.43 -15.24 4.86
N PHE A 56 22.84 -16.51 4.79
CA PHE A 56 22.03 -17.59 4.23
C PHE A 56 20.70 -17.75 4.99
N PHE A 57 20.75 -18.00 6.31
CA PHE A 57 19.53 -18.17 7.09
C PHE A 57 18.69 -16.89 7.17
N SER A 58 19.32 -15.72 7.20
CA SER A 58 18.62 -14.44 7.14
C SER A 58 17.84 -14.26 5.83
N THR A 59 18.47 -14.59 4.69
CA THR A 59 17.84 -14.51 3.36
C THR A 59 16.70 -15.51 3.23
N CYS A 60 16.89 -16.76 3.68
CA CYS A 60 15.82 -17.77 3.72
C CYS A 60 14.63 -17.32 4.59
N GLY A 61 14.91 -16.74 5.77
CA GLY A 61 13.88 -16.22 6.67
C GLY A 61 13.08 -15.06 6.05
N ALA A 62 13.77 -14.09 5.45
CA ALA A 62 13.13 -12.97 4.75
C ALA A 62 12.30 -13.43 3.53
N GLY A 63 12.80 -14.44 2.80
CA GLY A 63 12.07 -15.08 1.70
C GLY A 63 10.78 -15.76 2.17
N LEU A 64 10.84 -16.55 3.24
CA LEU A 64 9.66 -17.22 3.83
C LEU A 64 8.64 -16.22 4.39
N GLN A 65 9.11 -15.14 5.03
CA GLN A 65 8.24 -14.06 5.50
C GLN A 65 7.50 -13.41 4.33
N SER A 66 8.20 -13.12 3.23
CA SER A 66 7.59 -12.51 2.05
C SER A 66 6.62 -13.46 1.34
N LEU A 67 6.98 -14.75 1.23
CA LEU A 67 6.16 -15.79 0.62
C LEU A 67 4.86 -16.06 1.38
N THR A 68 4.87 -15.91 2.71
CA THR A 68 3.68 -16.09 3.55
C THR A 68 2.87 -14.80 3.72
N GLY A 69 3.53 -13.64 3.68
CA GLY A 69 2.91 -12.33 3.81
C GLY A 69 2.12 -11.88 2.58
N ALA A 70 2.71 -11.99 1.39
CA ALA A 70 2.09 -11.50 0.15
C ALA A 70 0.73 -12.16 -0.18
N PRO A 71 0.56 -13.50 -0.08
CA PRO A 71 -0.72 -14.14 -0.32
C PRO A 71 -1.82 -13.71 0.64
N ARG A 72 -1.46 -13.43 1.91
CA ARG A 72 -2.40 -12.98 2.94
C ARG A 72 -2.89 -11.56 2.66
N LEU A 73 -2.00 -10.67 2.21
CA LEU A 73 -2.37 -9.33 1.76
C LEU A 73 -3.32 -9.40 0.56
N LEU A 74 -3.01 -10.22 -0.44
CA LEU A 74 -3.88 -10.40 -1.61
C LEU A 74 -5.25 -10.99 -1.23
N GLN A 75 -5.27 -11.98 -0.31
CA GLN A 75 -6.52 -12.56 0.18
C GLN A 75 -7.38 -11.53 0.93
N ALA A 76 -6.78 -10.66 1.73
CA ALA A 76 -7.50 -9.58 2.43
C ALA A 76 -8.16 -8.63 1.42
N ILE A 77 -7.39 -8.14 0.43
CA ILE A 77 -7.91 -7.26 -0.64
C ILE A 77 -9.05 -7.93 -1.42
N SER A 78 -8.93 -9.24 -1.67
CA SER A 78 -9.94 -10.00 -2.41
C SER A 78 -11.23 -10.21 -1.61
N ARG A 79 -11.14 -10.26 -0.27
CA ARG A 79 -12.30 -10.35 0.63
C ARG A 79 -13.02 -9.02 0.81
N ASP A 80 -12.32 -7.89 0.63
CA ASP A 80 -12.94 -6.56 0.63
C ASP A 80 -13.90 -6.36 -0.55
N GLY A 81 -13.85 -7.20 -1.59
CA GLY A 81 -14.79 -7.17 -2.72
C GLY A 81 -14.67 -5.93 -3.62
N ILE A 82 -13.60 -5.15 -3.46
CA ILE A 82 -13.36 -3.89 -4.20
C ILE A 82 -13.15 -4.17 -5.69
N ILE A 83 -12.51 -5.30 -6.02
CA ILE A 83 -12.15 -5.68 -7.37
C ILE A 83 -12.82 -7.03 -7.69
N PRO A 84 -13.86 -7.05 -8.55
CA PRO A 84 -14.69 -8.25 -8.75
C PRO A 84 -13.90 -9.43 -9.33
N PHE A 85 -12.90 -9.18 -10.18
CA PHE A 85 -12.07 -10.23 -10.77
C PHE A 85 -11.11 -10.90 -9.75
N LEU A 86 -10.75 -10.21 -8.65
CA LEU A 86 -9.86 -10.77 -7.63
C LEU A 86 -10.59 -11.70 -6.64
N ARG A 87 -11.92 -11.81 -6.71
CA ARG A 87 -12.72 -12.59 -5.76
C ARG A 87 -12.30 -14.07 -5.67
N VAL A 88 -11.75 -14.65 -6.74
CA VAL A 88 -11.21 -16.02 -6.77
C VAL A 88 -10.10 -16.23 -5.73
N PHE A 89 -9.26 -15.22 -5.51
CA PHE A 89 -8.15 -15.28 -4.56
C PHE A 89 -8.59 -15.12 -3.10
N GLY A 90 -9.85 -14.75 -2.85
CA GLY A 90 -10.44 -14.67 -1.51
C GLY A 90 -10.76 -16.03 -0.89
N HIS A 91 -10.79 -17.09 -1.71
CA HIS A 91 -11.06 -18.46 -1.26
C HIS A 91 -9.92 -18.96 -0.35
N GLY A 92 -10.28 -19.44 0.84
CA GLY A 92 -9.33 -19.99 1.81
C GLY A 92 -9.79 -21.36 2.30
N LYS A 93 -8.83 -22.21 2.69
CA LYS A 93 -9.13 -23.45 3.42
C LYS A 93 -9.77 -23.15 4.78
N ALA A 94 -10.31 -24.18 5.44
CA ALA A 94 -10.86 -24.08 6.81
C ALA A 94 -9.89 -23.43 7.82
N ASN A 95 -8.59 -23.54 7.59
CA ASN A 95 -7.54 -22.98 8.43
C ASN A 95 -7.19 -21.52 8.09
N GLY A 96 -7.91 -20.90 7.15
CA GLY A 96 -7.66 -19.53 6.68
C GLY A 96 -6.53 -19.40 5.66
N GLU A 97 -5.90 -20.50 5.22
CA GLU A 97 -4.77 -20.46 4.28
C GLU A 97 -5.20 -20.06 2.86
N PRO A 98 -4.52 -19.07 2.23
CA PRO A 98 -4.87 -18.57 0.90
C PRO A 98 -4.24 -19.40 -0.21
N THR A 99 -4.88 -20.52 -0.61
CA THR A 99 -4.32 -21.45 -1.61
C THR A 99 -4.10 -20.81 -2.98
N TRP A 100 -5.11 -20.14 -3.54
CA TRP A 100 -5.01 -19.53 -4.88
C TRP A 100 -4.09 -18.31 -4.90
N ALA A 101 -4.11 -17.49 -3.84
CA ALA A 101 -3.19 -16.36 -3.75
C ALA A 101 -1.74 -16.83 -3.59
N LEU A 102 -1.51 -17.92 -2.84
CA LEU A 102 -0.18 -18.51 -2.70
C LEU A 102 0.35 -19.03 -4.04
N LEU A 103 -0.50 -19.69 -4.83
CA LEU A 103 -0.13 -20.17 -6.16
C LEU A 103 0.24 -19.01 -7.09
N LEU A 104 -0.51 -17.90 -7.04
CA LEU A 104 -0.16 -16.70 -7.80
C LEU A 104 1.18 -16.11 -7.34
N THR A 105 1.39 -15.94 -6.04
CA THR A 105 2.67 -15.45 -5.50
C THR A 105 3.83 -16.35 -5.91
N ALA A 106 3.68 -17.67 -5.81
CA ALA A 106 4.71 -18.62 -6.24
C ALA A 106 5.02 -18.48 -7.74
N SER A 107 3.99 -18.34 -8.60
CA SER A 107 4.18 -18.15 -10.04
C SER A 107 4.92 -16.85 -10.38
N ILE A 108 4.64 -15.74 -9.66
CA ILE A 108 5.34 -14.47 -9.86
C ILE A 108 6.79 -14.57 -9.36
N CYS A 109 7.03 -15.25 -8.23
CA CYS A 109 8.38 -15.52 -7.73
C CYS A 109 9.20 -16.35 -8.71
N GLU A 110 8.59 -17.37 -9.34
CA GLU A 110 9.25 -18.22 -10.34
C GLU A 110 9.76 -17.40 -11.54
N ILE A 111 8.95 -16.45 -12.04
CA ILE A 111 9.38 -15.53 -13.11
C ILE A 111 10.62 -14.74 -12.68
N GLY A 112 10.68 -14.28 -11.43
CA GLY A 112 11.85 -13.60 -10.88
C GLY A 112 13.10 -14.49 -10.78
N ILE A 113 12.92 -15.77 -10.44
CA ILE A 113 14.01 -16.75 -10.36
C ILE A 113 14.59 -17.04 -11.76
N ILE A 114 13.73 -17.16 -12.78
CA ILE A 114 14.14 -17.44 -14.17
C ILE A 114 15.06 -16.34 -14.74
N ILE A 115 14.91 -15.08 -14.30
CA ILE A 115 15.80 -13.97 -14.73
C ILE A 115 17.26 -14.23 -14.30
N ALA A 116 17.50 -15.03 -13.26
CA ALA A 116 18.81 -15.49 -12.79
C ALA A 116 19.86 -14.39 -12.52
N SER A 117 19.42 -13.12 -12.38
CA SER A 117 20.27 -11.96 -12.12
C SER A 117 19.62 -11.05 -11.08
N LEU A 118 20.23 -10.97 -9.88
CA LEU A 118 19.76 -10.11 -8.80
C LEU A 118 19.86 -8.63 -9.15
N ASP A 119 20.87 -8.23 -9.93
CA ASP A 119 21.10 -6.85 -10.32
C ASP A 119 20.00 -6.33 -11.27
N SER A 120 19.37 -7.23 -12.02
CA SER A 120 18.24 -6.90 -12.90
C SER A 120 16.91 -6.88 -12.15
N VAL A 121 16.75 -7.74 -11.14
CA VAL A 121 15.51 -7.84 -10.35
C VAL A 121 15.40 -6.71 -9.31
N ALA A 122 16.51 -6.29 -8.70
CA ALA A 122 16.49 -5.29 -7.63
C ALA A 122 15.82 -3.96 -8.04
N PRO A 123 16.13 -3.34 -9.20
CA PRO A 123 15.45 -2.12 -9.63
C PRO A 123 13.94 -2.30 -9.82
N ILE A 124 13.48 -3.46 -10.29
CA ILE A 124 12.06 -3.76 -10.50
C ILE A 124 11.33 -3.75 -9.15
N LEU A 125 11.88 -4.44 -8.14
CA LEU A 125 11.30 -4.46 -6.80
C LEU A 125 11.32 -3.07 -6.16
N SER A 126 12.42 -2.33 -6.31
CA SER A 126 12.53 -0.95 -5.81
C SER A 126 11.43 -0.04 -6.37
N MET A 127 11.05 -0.19 -7.64
CA MET A 127 9.95 0.58 -8.24
C MET A 127 8.61 0.32 -7.55
N PHE A 128 8.28 -0.95 -7.26
CA PHE A 128 7.03 -1.29 -6.57
C PHE A 128 6.98 -0.76 -5.13
N PHE A 129 8.10 -0.83 -4.39
CA PHE A 129 8.17 -0.29 -3.04
C PHE A 129 8.10 1.24 -3.02
N LEU A 130 8.87 1.91 -3.89
CA LEU A 130 8.85 3.37 -3.99
C LEU A 130 7.47 3.91 -4.37
N MET A 131 6.76 3.21 -5.27
CA MET A 131 5.40 3.58 -5.65
C MET A 131 4.43 3.46 -4.46
N CYS A 132 4.50 2.38 -3.69
CA CYS A 132 3.68 2.21 -2.49
C CYS A 132 3.92 3.34 -1.49
N TYR A 133 5.19 3.68 -1.23
CA TYR A 133 5.55 4.77 -0.34
C TYR A 133 5.11 6.15 -0.88
N MET A 134 5.19 6.35 -2.19
CA MET A 134 4.70 7.57 -2.82
C MET A 134 3.19 7.72 -2.61
N PHE A 135 2.38 6.69 -2.87
CA PHE A 135 0.93 6.77 -2.72
C PHE A 135 0.47 6.93 -1.27
N VAL A 136 1.14 6.27 -0.31
CA VAL A 136 0.85 6.46 1.12
C VAL A 136 1.13 7.91 1.52
N ASN A 137 2.29 8.45 1.14
CA ASN A 137 2.64 9.84 1.42
C ASN A 137 1.69 10.85 0.75
N LEU A 138 1.32 10.60 -0.51
CA LEU A 138 0.34 11.41 -1.24
C LEU A 138 -1.03 11.38 -0.56
N ALA A 139 -1.53 10.19 -0.20
CA ALA A 139 -2.83 10.03 0.46
C ALA A 139 -2.89 10.78 1.79
N CYS A 140 -1.87 10.66 2.63
CA CYS A 140 -1.77 11.39 3.90
C CYS A 140 -1.78 12.92 3.69
N ALA A 141 -0.97 13.42 2.73
CA ALA A 141 -0.91 14.84 2.42
C ALA A 141 -2.26 15.38 1.90
N LEU A 142 -2.88 14.67 0.95
CA LEU A 142 -4.17 15.04 0.38
C LEU A 142 -5.29 15.01 1.43
N GLN A 143 -5.35 13.97 2.28
CA GLN A 143 -6.39 13.85 3.28
C GLN A 143 -6.34 14.99 4.31
N THR A 144 -5.13 15.43 4.68
CA THR A 144 -4.94 16.62 5.53
C THR A 144 -5.32 17.91 4.80
N LEU A 145 -4.89 18.08 3.55
CA LEU A 145 -5.11 19.32 2.79
C LEU A 145 -6.60 19.52 2.44
N LEU A 146 -7.28 18.43 2.05
CA LEU A 146 -8.70 18.41 1.69
C LEU A 146 -9.63 18.34 2.91
N ARG A 147 -9.09 18.31 4.13
CA ARG A 147 -9.86 18.23 5.39
C ARG A 147 -10.92 17.13 5.39
N THR A 148 -10.50 15.91 5.03
CA THR A 148 -11.42 14.77 4.95
C THR A 148 -12.10 14.53 6.31
N PRO A 149 -13.43 14.32 6.40
CA PRO A 149 -14.17 14.33 7.67
C PRO A 149 -13.64 13.37 8.74
N ASN A 150 -13.19 12.19 8.33
CA ASN A 150 -12.72 11.12 9.22
C ASN A 150 -11.20 11.18 9.52
N TRP A 151 -10.46 12.14 8.95
CA TRP A 151 -9.00 12.21 9.06
C TRP A 151 -8.55 13.10 10.23
N ARG A 152 -8.03 12.49 11.31
CA ARG A 152 -7.54 13.18 12.51
C ARG A 152 -6.24 12.55 13.04
N PRO A 153 -5.07 12.83 12.42
CA PRO A 153 -3.79 12.26 12.86
C PRO A 153 -3.46 12.77 14.27
N ARG A 154 -3.39 11.86 15.26
CA ARG A 154 -3.10 12.20 16.66
C ARG A 154 -1.59 12.27 16.98
N PHE A 155 -0.73 11.95 16.03
CA PHE A 155 0.71 11.90 16.24
C PHE A 155 1.34 13.31 16.19
N LYS A 156 2.15 13.65 17.21
CA LYS A 156 2.67 15.00 17.45
C LYS A 156 3.59 15.55 16.34
N PHE A 157 4.41 14.70 15.72
CA PHE A 157 5.39 15.13 14.70
C PHE A 157 4.88 14.96 13.27
N TYR A 158 3.59 14.69 13.09
CA TYR A 158 2.99 14.60 11.77
C TYR A 158 2.75 16.02 11.21
N HIS A 159 3.26 16.28 10.01
CA HIS A 159 2.96 17.50 9.25
C HIS A 159 2.77 17.16 7.76
N TRP A 160 1.80 17.79 7.10
CA TRP A 160 1.48 17.53 5.70
C TRP A 160 2.68 17.79 4.77
N ALA A 161 3.49 18.81 5.07
CA ALA A 161 4.69 19.12 4.28
C ALA A 161 5.75 18.01 4.35
N LEU A 162 5.84 17.28 5.47
CA LEU A 162 6.75 16.14 5.58
C LEU A 162 6.28 14.97 4.69
N SER A 163 4.97 14.74 4.63
CA SER A 163 4.39 13.74 3.71
C SER A 163 4.59 14.17 2.25
N PHE A 164 4.40 15.45 1.92
CA PHE A 164 4.66 15.98 0.58
C PHE A 164 6.14 15.86 0.18
N LEU A 165 7.06 16.15 1.10
CA LEU A 165 8.50 15.97 0.89
C LEU A 165 8.83 14.48 0.66
N GLY A 166 8.27 13.57 1.45
CA GLY A 166 8.44 12.12 1.26
C GLY A 166 7.93 11.65 -0.11
N MET A 167 6.76 12.14 -0.53
CA MET A 167 6.20 11.86 -1.87
C MET A 167 7.15 12.36 -2.98
N SER A 168 7.64 13.60 -2.88
CA SER A 168 8.55 14.19 -3.87
C SER A 168 9.88 13.42 -3.96
N LEU A 169 10.43 12.99 -2.83
CA LEU A 169 11.64 12.16 -2.79
C LEU A 169 11.42 10.79 -3.44
N CYS A 170 10.30 10.12 -3.14
CA CYS A 170 9.97 8.83 -3.76
C CYS A 170 9.84 8.97 -5.29
N LEU A 171 9.12 10.00 -5.74
CA LEU A 171 8.95 10.27 -7.17
C LEU A 171 10.30 10.55 -7.86
N SER A 172 11.14 11.38 -7.25
CA SER A 172 12.47 11.72 -7.78
C SER A 172 13.34 10.47 -7.92
N LEU A 173 13.38 9.60 -6.90
CA LEU A 173 14.15 8.36 -6.93
C LEU A 173 13.64 7.38 -8.01
N MET A 174 12.32 7.28 -8.21
CA MET A 174 11.76 6.46 -9.30
C MET A 174 12.25 6.93 -10.68
N PHE A 175 12.22 8.25 -10.94
CA PHE A 175 12.71 8.80 -12.21
C PHE A 175 14.22 8.64 -12.40
N ILE A 176 15.01 8.75 -11.33
CA ILE A 176 16.46 8.54 -11.35
C ILE A 176 16.79 7.08 -11.66
N CYS A 177 16.09 6.11 -11.06
CA CYS A 177 16.36 4.69 -11.27
C CYS A 177 16.00 4.23 -12.69
N SER A 178 14.80 4.56 -13.18
CA SER A 178 14.40 4.34 -14.57
C SER A 178 13.10 5.06 -14.87
N TRP A 179 13.21 6.13 -15.65
CA TRP A 179 12.07 6.93 -16.09
C TRP A 179 11.04 6.11 -16.89
N TYR A 180 11.47 5.13 -17.69
CA TYR A 180 10.57 4.30 -18.50
C TYR A 180 9.69 3.41 -17.61
N TYR A 181 10.29 2.65 -16.69
CA TYR A 181 9.53 1.82 -15.76
C TYR A 181 8.63 2.65 -14.85
N ALA A 182 9.08 3.84 -14.42
CA ALA A 182 8.29 4.75 -13.59
C ALA A 182 7.00 5.19 -14.30
N ILE A 183 7.07 5.62 -15.57
CA ILE A 183 5.89 6.07 -16.33
C ILE A 183 4.90 4.91 -16.52
N VAL A 184 5.37 3.74 -16.93
CA VAL A 184 4.52 2.56 -17.13
C VAL A 184 3.81 2.18 -15.84
N ALA A 185 4.55 2.12 -14.74
CA ALA A 185 4.02 1.72 -13.44
C ALA A 185 2.99 2.76 -12.90
N MET A 186 3.27 4.06 -13.05
CA MET A 186 2.33 5.14 -12.71
C MET A 186 1.04 5.10 -13.55
N GLY A 187 1.17 4.76 -14.83
CA GLY A 187 0.03 4.57 -15.74
C GLY A 187 -0.86 3.42 -15.27
N ILE A 188 -0.27 2.24 -15.01
CA ILE A 188 -0.99 1.07 -14.49
C ILE A 188 -1.70 1.40 -13.17
N ALA A 189 -1.02 2.06 -12.24
CA ALA A 189 -1.59 2.42 -10.95
C ALA A 189 -2.78 3.38 -11.08
N THR A 190 -2.67 4.37 -11.97
CA THR A 190 -3.76 5.33 -12.25
C THR A 190 -4.95 4.63 -12.92
N CYS A 191 -4.70 3.71 -13.85
CA CYS A 191 -5.74 2.88 -14.46
C CYS A 191 -6.47 2.03 -13.40
N ILE A 192 -5.74 1.39 -12.49
CA ILE A 192 -6.34 0.61 -11.39
C ILE A 192 -7.16 1.52 -10.46
N TYR A 193 -6.63 2.68 -10.08
CA TYR A 193 -7.35 3.63 -9.23
C TYR A 193 -8.67 4.07 -9.89
N LYS A 194 -8.63 4.44 -11.17
CA LYS A 194 -9.82 4.83 -11.94
C LYS A 194 -10.79 3.67 -12.14
N TYR A 195 -10.29 2.46 -12.34
CA TYR A 195 -11.13 1.26 -12.44
C TYR A 195 -11.89 0.99 -11.14
N ILE A 196 -11.22 1.09 -9.99
CA ILE A 196 -11.85 0.95 -8.68
C ILE A 196 -12.91 2.04 -8.46
N GLU A 197 -12.61 3.28 -8.83
CA GLU A 197 -13.56 4.40 -8.77
C GLU A 197 -14.80 4.13 -9.62
N PHE A 198 -14.63 3.60 -10.84
CA PHE A 198 -15.72 3.28 -11.75
C PHE A 198 -16.56 2.07 -11.31
N CYS A 199 -15.93 1.03 -10.74
CA CYS A 199 -16.61 -0.17 -10.25
C CYS A 199 -17.24 -0.01 -8.85
N GLY A 200 -17.05 1.14 -8.18
CA GLY A 200 -17.63 1.39 -6.86
C GLY A 200 -19.17 1.27 -6.88
N PRO A 201 -19.78 0.57 -5.90
CA PRO A 201 -21.22 0.35 -5.89
C PRO A 201 -21.96 1.68 -5.75
N GLN A 202 -22.87 1.95 -6.68
CA GLN A 202 -23.84 3.06 -6.57
C GLN A 202 -25.04 2.56 -5.77
N ILE A 203 -25.31 3.20 -4.64
CA ILE A 203 -26.42 2.82 -3.75
C ILE A 203 -27.48 3.92 -3.82
N LEU A 204 -28.67 3.57 -4.29
CA LEU A 204 -29.87 4.38 -4.14
C LEU A 204 -30.56 3.98 -2.84
N VAL A 205 -30.62 4.92 -1.88
CA VAL A 205 -31.34 4.74 -0.63
C VAL A 205 -32.67 5.45 -0.75
N LEU A 206 -33.77 4.71 -0.78
CA LEU A 206 -35.10 5.29 -0.71
C LEU A 206 -35.50 5.43 0.76
N VAL A 207 -35.80 6.64 1.18
CA VAL A 207 -36.15 6.97 2.56
C VAL A 207 -37.54 7.59 2.56
N SER A 208 -38.46 6.95 3.28
CA SER A 208 -39.77 7.52 3.57
C SER A 208 -39.67 8.60 4.63
N VAL A 209 -40.50 9.62 4.50
CA VAL A 209 -40.52 10.80 5.35
C VAL A 209 -41.91 10.91 5.98
N ASP A 210 -41.96 11.19 7.28
CA ASP A 210 -43.20 11.32 8.06
C ASP A 210 -43.89 12.68 7.79
N ALA A 211 -45.11 12.87 8.31
CA ALA A 211 -45.90 14.09 8.17
C ALA A 211 -45.20 15.36 8.69
N GLU A 212 -44.25 15.23 9.63
CA GLU A 212 -43.40 16.32 10.13
C GLU A 212 -42.12 16.52 9.30
N GLN A 213 -42.02 15.89 8.14
CA GLN A 213 -40.85 15.94 7.25
C GLN A 213 -39.55 15.35 7.81
N ASN A 214 -39.66 14.52 8.84
CA ASN A 214 -38.53 13.78 9.42
C ASN A 214 -38.37 12.40 8.78
N VAL A 215 -37.11 11.93 8.73
CA VAL A 215 -36.78 10.60 8.25
C VAL A 215 -37.30 9.54 9.23
N GLU A 216 -38.17 8.63 8.77
CA GLU A 216 -38.75 7.57 9.63
C GLU A 216 -37.67 6.58 10.13
N GLN A 217 -36.67 6.28 9.29
CA GLN A 217 -35.61 5.30 9.58
C GLN A 217 -34.20 5.88 9.36
N PRO A 218 -33.70 6.71 10.29
CA PRO A 218 -32.37 7.31 10.16
C PRO A 218 -31.24 6.27 10.27
N ARG A 219 -31.52 5.10 10.85
CA ARG A 219 -30.58 3.97 10.90
C ARG A 219 -30.22 3.41 9.52
N LEU A 220 -31.07 3.59 8.52
CA LEU A 220 -30.84 3.10 7.16
C LEU A 220 -29.76 3.95 6.46
N LEU A 221 -29.71 5.25 6.77
CA LEU A 221 -28.65 6.16 6.32
C LEU A 221 -27.32 5.83 6.98
N SER A 222 -27.30 5.58 8.30
CA SER A 222 -26.07 5.18 8.99
C SER A 222 -25.58 3.79 8.55
N LEU A 223 -26.50 2.84 8.31
CA LEU A 223 -26.19 1.53 7.74
C LEU A 223 -25.61 1.66 6.32
N THR A 224 -26.20 2.52 5.47
CA THR A 224 -25.66 2.75 4.13
C THR A 224 -24.29 3.40 4.18
N ASN A 225 -24.08 4.34 5.10
CA ASN A 225 -22.78 4.98 5.30
C ASN A 225 -21.72 3.96 5.79
N GLN A 226 -22.12 3.02 6.67
CA GLN A 226 -21.27 1.91 7.13
C GLN A 226 -20.98 0.89 6.03
N LEU A 227 -22.00 0.47 5.26
CA LEU A 227 -21.89 -0.47 4.14
C LEU A 227 -20.98 0.07 3.04
N LYS A 228 -21.10 1.37 2.79
CA LYS A 228 -20.32 2.05 1.77
C LYS A 228 -18.92 2.41 2.24
N ALA A 229 -18.70 2.46 3.56
CA ALA A 229 -17.46 2.92 4.19
C ALA A 229 -16.93 4.23 3.55
N GLY A 230 -17.84 5.10 3.10
CA GLY A 230 -17.53 6.36 2.41
C GLY A 230 -17.11 6.30 0.93
N LYS A 231 -17.21 5.17 0.20
CA LYS A 231 -16.75 5.02 -1.21
C LYS A 231 -17.87 4.81 -2.23
N GLY A 232 -17.91 5.59 -3.32
CA GLY A 232 -18.90 5.47 -4.41
C GLY A 232 -19.94 6.61 -4.42
N LEU A 233 -21.01 6.51 -5.20
CA LEU A 233 -22.13 7.47 -5.22
C LEU A 233 -23.28 6.94 -4.35
N THR A 234 -23.79 7.76 -3.42
CA THR A 234 -25.04 7.47 -2.70
C THR A 234 -26.04 8.51 -3.11
N ILE A 235 -27.14 8.07 -3.70
CA ILE A 235 -28.27 8.94 -3.98
C ILE A 235 -29.29 8.61 -2.91
N VAL A 236 -29.70 9.60 -2.13
CA VAL A 236 -30.82 9.47 -1.20
C VAL A 236 -32.04 10.04 -1.92
N GLY A 237 -33.03 9.19 -2.19
CA GLY A 237 -34.29 9.59 -2.78
C GLY A 237 -35.40 9.54 -1.73
N THR A 238 -36.26 10.55 -1.71
CA THR A 238 -37.50 10.55 -0.92
C THR A 238 -38.68 10.89 -1.82
N SER A 239 -39.85 10.36 -1.49
CA SER A 239 -41.11 10.70 -2.15
C SER A 239 -42.04 11.39 -1.16
N VAL A 240 -42.47 12.61 -1.47
CA VAL A 240 -43.49 13.34 -0.70
C VAL A 240 -44.84 13.16 -1.39
N GLN A 241 -45.86 12.74 -0.64
CA GLN A 241 -47.20 12.49 -1.19
C GLN A 241 -47.99 13.80 -1.28
N GLY A 242 -48.31 14.27 -2.50
CA GLY A 242 -49.09 15.50 -2.70
C GLY A 242 -49.00 16.09 -4.13
N SER A 243 -49.59 17.28 -4.31
CA SER A 243 -49.51 18.07 -5.54
C SER A 243 -48.31 19.03 -5.48
N PHE A 244 -47.46 19.05 -6.52
CA PHE A 244 -46.20 19.81 -6.51
C PHE A 244 -46.38 21.32 -6.33
N LEU A 245 -47.48 21.88 -6.82
CA LEU A 245 -47.75 23.33 -6.75
C LEU A 245 -48.11 23.78 -5.33
N ASP A 246 -48.72 22.91 -4.53
CA ASP A 246 -49.16 23.23 -3.17
C ASP A 246 -48.03 22.97 -2.15
N ASN A 247 -47.19 21.96 -2.40
CA ASN A 247 -46.18 21.48 -1.46
C ASN A 247 -44.74 21.94 -1.78
N TYR A 248 -44.56 22.96 -2.63
CA TYR A 248 -43.24 23.44 -3.04
C TYR A 248 -42.35 23.87 -1.85
N ALA A 249 -42.95 24.56 -0.86
CA ALA A 249 -42.25 24.97 0.36
C ALA A 249 -41.86 23.79 1.26
N GLU A 250 -42.65 22.73 1.24
CA GLU A 250 -42.37 21.49 1.97
C GLU A 250 -41.24 20.71 1.30
N VAL A 251 -41.25 20.56 -0.03
CA VAL A 251 -40.16 19.89 -0.77
C VAL A 251 -38.80 20.56 -0.50
N GLN A 252 -38.75 21.90 -0.46
CA GLN A 252 -37.51 22.62 -0.13
C GLN A 252 -37.02 22.38 1.30
N ARG A 253 -37.92 22.17 2.27
CA ARG A 253 -37.54 21.82 3.65
C ARG A 253 -36.97 20.40 3.72
N THR A 254 -37.50 19.46 2.94
CA THR A 254 -37.00 18.09 2.89
C THR A 254 -35.62 18.00 2.24
N ASP A 255 -35.33 18.83 1.24
CA ASP A 255 -33.99 18.94 0.61
C ASP A 255 -32.92 19.48 1.58
N GLN A 256 -33.30 20.27 2.58
CA GLN A 256 -32.37 20.82 3.59
C GLN A 256 -32.05 19.84 4.73
N VAL A 257 -32.71 18.67 4.78
CA VAL A 257 -32.38 17.62 5.74
C VAL A 257 -31.08 16.95 5.29
N HIS A 258 -29.96 17.57 5.64
CA HIS A 258 -28.64 17.06 5.33
C HIS A 258 -28.45 15.63 5.90
N PRO A 259 -28.01 14.66 5.07
CA PRO A 259 -27.53 13.41 5.60
C PRO A 259 -26.24 13.70 6.38
N VAL A 260 -26.29 13.49 7.70
CA VAL A 260 -25.15 13.57 8.61
C VAL A 260 -24.15 12.44 8.33
#